data_AF-A0A0L6ZFD7-F1
#
_entry.id   AF-A0A0L6ZFD7-F1
#
_cell.length_a   1.000
_cell.length_b   1.000
_cell.length_c   1.000
_cell.angle_alpha   90.00
_cell.angle_beta   90.00
_cell.angle_gamma   90.00
#
_symmetry.space_group_name_H-M   'P 1'
#
loop_
_entity.id
_entity.type
_entity.pdbx_description
1 polymer ?
#
loop_
_entity_poly.entity_id
_entity_poly.type
_entity_poly.pdbx_seq_one_letter_code
_entity_poly.pdbx_strand_id
1 'polypeptide(L)'
;MDAPNYLFYGLIGILVILFITSLIKKAFKLMTLVIMIIIGISLYNIVIKGVSPIDEVNSYKTDISYTKNIKDYSEKIKTSVGNIKKAAGNPTKQENVDIISLESENLHKYEEEVLSLKHSSKLKLFHEKYCNYLTSLVKTSDSALKLTKLGGSSSQNVSSVIDKLMDNFNSLAELK
;
A
#
# COMPACT_ATOMS: atom_id res chain seq x y z
N MET A 1 1.00 11.62 -57.86
CA MET A 1 1.53 10.39 -57.21
C MET A 1 2.73 10.83 -56.43
N ASP A 2 2.53 11.20 -55.16
CA ASP A 2 3.61 11.71 -54.33
C ASP A 2 4.38 10.53 -53.77
N ALA A 3 5.69 10.49 -54.03
CA ALA A 3 6.56 9.45 -53.51
C ALA A 3 6.44 9.44 -51.97
N PRO A 4 6.25 8.26 -51.34
CA PRO A 4 6.23 8.21 -49.88
C PRO A 4 7.59 8.70 -49.38
N ASN A 5 7.57 9.70 -48.50
CA ASN A 5 8.76 10.36 -47.99
C ASN A 5 9.47 9.46 -46.96
N TYR A 6 9.94 8.29 -47.40
CA TYR A 6 10.60 7.27 -46.59
C TYR A 6 11.82 7.81 -45.82
N LEU A 7 12.49 8.83 -46.40
CA LEU A 7 13.58 9.55 -45.74
C LEU A 7 13.11 10.32 -44.50
N PHE A 8 11.93 10.96 -44.57
CA PHE A 8 11.37 11.71 -43.44
C PHE A 8 10.95 10.78 -42.30
N TYR A 9 10.29 9.65 -42.63
CA TYR A 9 9.95 8.63 -41.65
C TYR A 9 11.20 7.94 -41.06
N GLY A 10 12.25 7.73 -41.85
CA GLY A 10 13.53 7.22 -41.37
C GLY A 10 14.21 8.16 -40.37
N LEU A 11 14.18 9.47 -40.63
CA LEU A 11 14.77 10.49 -39.76
C LEU A 11 14.02 10.61 -38.43
N ILE A 12 12.69 10.55 -38.46
CA ILE A 12 11.84 10.48 -37.26
C ILE A 12 12.13 9.21 -36.46
N GLY A 13 12.28 8.06 -37.14
CA GLY A 13 12.63 6.79 -36.49
C GLY A 13 13.96 6.85 -35.74
N ILE A 14 14.98 7.45 -36.34
CA ILE A 14 16.29 7.65 -35.70
C ILE A 14 16.19 8.58 -34.48
N LEU A 15 15.42 9.67 -34.58
CA LEU A 15 15.19 10.59 -33.46
C LEU A 15 14.50 9.89 -32.28
N VAL A 16 13.52 9.03 -32.53
CA VAL A 16 12.84 8.25 -31.48
C VAL A 16 13.80 7.26 -30.81
N ILE A 17 14.65 6.57 -31.58
CA ILE A 17 15.65 5.65 -31.03
C ILE A 17 16.68 6.40 -30.16
N LEU A 18 17.16 7.56 -30.61
CA LEU A 18 18.07 8.40 -29.84
C LEU A 18 17.42 8.94 -28.56
N PHE A 19 16.13 9.29 -28.62
CA PHE A 19 15.37 9.72 -27.45
C PHE A 19 15.21 8.60 -26.42
N ILE A 20 14.84 7.38 -26.85
CA ILE A 20 14.69 6.21 -25.98
C ILE A 20 16.04 5.84 -25.33
N THR A 21 17.13 5.81 -26.10
CA THR A 21 18.47 5.48 -25.56
C THR A 21 18.98 6.52 -24.56
N SER A 22 18.61 7.79 -24.71
CA SER A 22 18.89 8.85 -23.73
C SER A 22 18.17 8.61 -22.39
N LEU A 23 16.89 8.23 -22.44
CA LEU A 23 16.12 7.90 -21.24
C LEU A 23 16.69 6.66 -20.51
N ILE A 24 17.07 5.62 -21.25
CA ILE A 24 17.70 4.41 -20.69
C ILE A 24 19.03 4.75 -19.99
N LYS A 25 19.90 5.54 -20.63
CA LYS A 25 21.17 5.98 -20.02
C LYS A 25 20.96 6.76 -18.73
N LYS A 26 19.94 7.63 -18.69
CA LYS A 26 19.61 8.41 -17.48
C LYS A 26 19.10 7.51 -16.36
N ALA A 27 18.23 6.55 -16.68
CA ALA A 27 17.74 5.56 -15.73
C ALA A 27 18.88 4.70 -15.15
N PHE A 28 19.82 4.27 -16.00
CA PHE A 28 20.96 3.47 -15.57
C PHE A 28 21.88 4.23 -14.61
N LYS A 29 22.20 5.50 -14.90
CA LYS A 29 22.98 6.36 -13.99
C LYS A 29 22.31 6.50 -12.62
N LEU A 30 21.00 6.65 -12.60
CA LEU A 30 20.22 6.78 -11.38
C LEU A 30 20.22 5.46 -10.59
N MET A 31 20.08 4.32 -11.27
CA MET A 31 20.19 2.99 -10.68
C MET A 31 21.57 2.75 -10.05
N THR A 32 22.65 3.08 -10.75
CA THR A 32 24.03 2.96 -10.22
C THR A 32 24.23 3.82 -8.98
N LEU A 33 23.71 5.06 -8.97
CA LEU A 33 23.78 5.95 -7.81
C LEU A 33 23.07 5.33 -6.59
N VAL A 34 21.85 4.81 -6.78
CA VAL A 34 21.08 4.17 -5.71
C VAL A 34 21.80 2.94 -5.16
N ILE A 35 22.37 2.10 -6.03
CA ILE A 35 23.14 0.93 -5.62
C ILE A 35 24.36 1.34 -4.79
N MET A 36 25.10 2.38 -5.18
CA MET A 36 26.24 2.86 -4.41
C MET A 36 25.84 3.33 -3.00
N ILE A 37 24.71 4.01 -2.86
CA ILE A 37 24.19 4.43 -1.55
C ILE A 37 23.86 3.21 -0.69
N ILE A 38 23.19 2.21 -1.26
CA ILE A 38 22.84 0.97 -0.54
C ILE A 38 24.11 0.23 -0.08
N ILE A 39 25.12 0.14 -0.94
CA ILE A 39 26.42 -0.47 -0.60
C ILE A 39 27.10 0.32 0.54
N GLY A 40 27.11 1.66 0.47
CA GLY A 40 27.70 2.51 1.51
C GLY A 40 27.03 2.31 2.88
N ILE A 41 25.69 2.26 2.91
CA ILE A 41 24.94 2.00 4.15
C ILE A 41 25.21 0.58 4.67
N SER A 42 25.28 -0.40 3.77
CA SER A 42 25.56 -1.80 4.13
C SER A 42 26.96 -1.94 4.73
N LEU A 43 27.97 -1.32 4.12
CA LEU A 43 29.34 -1.29 4.64
C LEU A 43 29.41 -0.62 6.01
N TYR A 44 28.70 0.48 6.22
CA TYR A 44 28.61 1.12 7.54
C TYR A 44 28.04 0.16 8.60
N ASN A 45 26.94 -0.54 8.30
CA ASN A 45 26.36 -1.50 9.24
C ASN A 45 27.28 -2.70 9.50
N ILE A 46 27.97 -3.20 8.49
CA ILE A 46 28.89 -4.34 8.63
C ILE A 46 30.14 -3.95 9.41
N VAL A 47 30.81 -2.88 9.01
CA VAL A 47 32.13 -2.49 9.54
C VAL A 47 32.00 -1.78 10.88
N ILE A 48 31.01 -0.89 11.05
CA ILE A 48 30.87 -0.08 12.26
C ILE A 48 29.93 -0.73 13.28
N LYS A 49 28.79 -1.26 12.84
CA LYS A 49 27.82 -1.91 13.75
C LYS A 49 28.06 -3.41 13.94
N GLY A 50 29.03 -3.99 13.26
CA GLY A 50 29.39 -5.41 13.39
C GLY A 50 28.30 -6.37 12.90
N VAL A 51 27.36 -5.92 12.08
CA VAL A 51 26.31 -6.78 11.52
C VAL A 51 26.93 -7.72 10.50
N SER A 52 26.62 -9.01 10.56
CA SER A 52 27.08 -9.96 9.54
C SER A 52 26.57 -9.57 8.16
N PRO A 53 27.40 -9.63 7.09
CA PRO A 53 26.94 -9.39 5.73
C PRO A 53 25.74 -10.27 5.33
N ILE A 54 25.69 -11.50 5.84
CA ILE A 54 24.60 -12.45 5.57
C ILE A 54 23.30 -11.97 6.22
N ASP A 55 23.37 -11.44 7.44
CA ASP A 55 22.20 -10.93 8.16
C ASP A 55 21.67 -9.64 7.51
N GLU A 56 22.57 -8.77 7.02
CA GLU A 56 22.18 -7.56 6.28
C GLU A 56 21.45 -7.94 4.97
N VAL A 57 21.93 -8.94 4.23
CA VAL A 57 21.25 -9.46 3.02
C VAL A 57 19.90 -10.11 3.36
N ASN A 58 19.83 -10.89 4.45
CA ASN A 58 18.58 -11.50 4.90
C ASN A 58 17.56 -10.46 5.36
N SER A 59 18.02 -9.37 5.98
CA SER A 59 17.19 -8.21 6.32
C SER A 59 16.60 -7.59 5.05
N TYR A 60 17.39 -7.38 3.99
CA TYR A 60 16.86 -6.86 2.73
C TYR A 60 15.82 -7.78 2.10
N LYS A 61 16.05 -9.10 2.07
CA LYS A 61 15.05 -10.06 1.56
C LYS A 61 13.76 -10.02 2.38
N THR A 62 13.88 -9.96 3.70
CA THR A 62 12.74 -9.86 4.61
C THR A 62 11.95 -8.58 4.36
N ASP A 63 12.64 -7.44 4.22
CA ASP A 63 12.01 -6.14 3.99
C ASP A 63 11.32 -6.04 2.62
N ILE A 64 11.88 -6.66 1.58
CA ILE A 64 11.25 -6.77 0.26
C ILE A 64 9.96 -7.60 0.35
N SER A 65 10.03 -8.76 1.03
CA SER A 65 8.84 -9.60 1.23
C SER A 65 7.79 -8.88 2.07
N TYR A 66 8.20 -8.19 3.13
CA TYR A 66 7.32 -7.38 3.97
C TYR A 66 6.60 -6.30 3.15
N THR A 67 7.33 -5.53 2.35
CA THR A 67 6.76 -4.45 1.54
C THR A 67 5.74 -4.99 0.52
N LYS A 68 6.03 -6.16 -0.08
CA LYS A 68 5.08 -6.84 -0.96
C LYS A 68 3.80 -7.24 -0.21
N ASN A 69 3.94 -7.87 0.95
CA ASN A 69 2.79 -8.27 1.76
C ASN A 69 1.95 -7.07 2.19
N ILE A 70 2.58 -5.98 2.65
CA ILE A 70 1.89 -4.74 3.02
C ILE A 70 1.12 -4.15 1.82
N LYS A 71 1.71 -4.19 0.62
CA LYS A 71 1.02 -3.74 -0.59
C LYS A 71 -0.26 -4.56 -0.83
N ASP A 72 -0.15 -5.88 -0.76
CA ASP A 72 -1.26 -6.82 -0.99
C ASP A 72 -2.36 -6.64 0.08
N TYR A 73 -2.00 -6.48 1.36
CA TYR A 73 -2.94 -6.19 2.43
C TYR A 73 -3.60 -4.82 2.28
N SER A 74 -2.87 -3.78 1.91
CA SER A 74 -3.47 -2.46 1.64
C SER A 74 -4.53 -2.51 0.54
N GLU A 75 -4.37 -3.38 -0.47
CA GLU A 75 -5.37 -3.58 -1.53
C GLU A 75 -6.61 -4.33 -1.02
N LYS A 76 -6.42 -5.35 -0.18
CA LYS A 76 -7.52 -6.05 0.50
C LYS A 76 -8.30 -5.11 1.43
N ILE A 77 -7.60 -4.36 2.28
CA ILE A 77 -8.18 -3.37 3.20
C ILE A 77 -8.98 -2.32 2.42
N LYS A 78 -8.42 -1.79 1.33
CA LYS A 78 -9.13 -0.84 0.44
C LYS A 78 -10.44 -1.43 -0.08
N THR A 79 -10.42 -2.70 -0.46
CA THR A 79 -11.59 -3.41 -0.97
C THR A 79 -12.65 -3.56 0.12
N SER A 80 -12.26 -4.03 1.31
CA SER A 80 -13.18 -4.17 2.45
C SER A 80 -13.78 -2.84 2.90
N VAL A 81 -12.98 -1.78 3.04
CA VAL A 81 -13.47 -0.43 3.36
C VAL A 81 -14.42 0.08 2.28
N GLY A 82 -14.09 -0.13 1.00
CA GLY A 82 -14.95 0.23 -0.12
C GLY A 82 -16.30 -0.49 -0.10
N ASN A 83 -16.30 -1.77 0.27
CA ASN A 83 -17.51 -2.58 0.41
C ASN A 83 -18.37 -2.13 1.60
N ILE A 84 -17.76 -1.86 2.76
CA ILE A 84 -18.45 -1.28 3.92
C ILE A 84 -19.11 0.04 3.54
N LYS A 85 -18.38 0.94 2.85
CA LYS A 85 -18.92 2.24 2.41
C LYS A 85 -20.14 2.08 1.49
N LYS A 86 -20.08 1.15 0.53
CA LYS A 86 -21.20 0.88 -0.38
C LYS A 86 -22.42 0.34 0.37
N ALA A 87 -22.23 -0.67 1.22
CA ALA A 87 -23.31 -1.29 1.99
C ALA A 87 -23.96 -0.31 2.97
N ALA A 88 -23.14 0.52 3.62
CA ALA A 88 -23.62 1.49 4.59
C ALA A 88 -24.31 2.72 3.96
N GLY A 89 -24.31 2.85 2.62
CA GLY A 89 -25.17 3.78 1.90
C GLY A 89 -26.66 3.40 1.92
N ASN A 90 -27.00 2.16 2.29
CA ASN A 90 -28.39 1.73 2.48
C ASN A 90 -28.50 0.70 3.63
N PRO A 91 -28.24 1.11 4.87
CA PRO A 91 -27.98 0.18 5.99
C PRO A 91 -29.22 -0.58 6.49
N THR A 92 -30.41 -0.27 5.99
CA THR A 92 -31.67 -0.88 6.42
C THR A 92 -31.95 -2.24 5.79
N LYS A 93 -31.18 -2.64 4.76
CA LYS A 93 -31.27 -3.99 4.18
C LYS A 93 -30.40 -4.95 4.97
N GLN A 94 -30.95 -6.11 5.34
CA GLN A 94 -30.21 -7.16 6.05
C GLN A 94 -28.94 -7.57 5.30
N GLU A 95 -29.02 -7.72 3.98
CA GLU A 95 -27.86 -8.00 3.11
C GLU A 95 -26.70 -7.01 3.32
N ASN A 96 -27.00 -5.73 3.52
CA ASN A 96 -25.98 -4.71 3.74
C ASN A 96 -25.37 -4.80 5.14
N VAL A 97 -26.17 -5.17 6.15
CA VAL A 97 -25.67 -5.46 7.51
C VAL A 97 -24.74 -6.67 7.47
N ASP A 98 -25.09 -7.70 6.69
CA ASP A 98 -24.28 -8.91 6.54
C ASP A 98 -22.95 -8.59 5.83
N ILE A 99 -22.96 -7.75 4.79
CA ILE A 99 -21.74 -7.26 4.12
C ILE A 99 -20.84 -6.51 5.10
N ILE A 100 -21.40 -5.58 5.88
CA ILE A 100 -20.61 -4.81 6.86
C ILE A 100 -20.03 -5.75 7.92
N SER A 101 -20.78 -6.77 8.35
CA SER A 101 -20.30 -7.77 9.32
C SER A 101 -19.14 -8.57 8.75
N LEU A 102 -19.29 -9.12 7.54
CA LEU A 102 -18.27 -9.91 6.86
C LEU A 102 -16.99 -9.10 6.63
N GLU A 103 -17.12 -7.86 6.17
CA GLU A 103 -15.97 -7.02 5.90
C GLU A 103 -15.28 -6.52 7.17
N SER A 104 -16.02 -6.34 8.29
CA SER A 104 -15.39 -6.06 9.59
C SER A 104 -14.57 -7.27 10.06
N GLU A 105 -15.08 -8.49 9.90
CA GLU A 105 -14.33 -9.73 10.22
C GLU A 105 -13.08 -9.88 9.34
N ASN A 106 -13.18 -9.56 8.05
CA ASN A 106 -12.02 -9.52 7.16
C ASN A 106 -10.95 -8.54 7.65
N LEU A 107 -11.34 -7.34 8.10
CA LEU A 107 -10.41 -6.34 8.62
C LEU A 107 -9.70 -6.81 9.89
N HIS A 108 -10.40 -7.48 10.82
CA HIS A 108 -9.79 -8.13 11.98
C HIS A 108 -8.74 -9.18 11.56
N LYS A 109 -9.11 -10.05 10.62
CA LYS A 109 -8.17 -11.05 10.09
C LYS A 109 -6.94 -10.40 9.45
N TYR A 110 -7.11 -9.32 8.68
CA TYR A 110 -6.00 -8.62 8.07
C TYR A 110 -5.11 -7.94 9.12
N GLU A 111 -5.70 -7.41 10.21
CA GLU A 111 -4.94 -6.87 11.34
C GLU A 111 -4.04 -7.93 11.97
N GLU A 112 -4.58 -9.11 12.29
CA GLU A 112 -3.81 -10.21 12.86
C GLU A 112 -2.68 -10.68 11.93
N GLU A 113 -3.00 -10.86 10.65
CA GLU A 113 -2.01 -11.29 9.65
C GLU A 113 -0.90 -10.23 9.47
N VAL A 114 -1.26 -8.95 9.42
CA VAL A 114 -0.29 -7.85 9.30
C VAL A 114 0.60 -7.77 10.54
N LEU A 115 0.04 -7.84 11.75
CA LEU A 115 0.80 -7.80 13.01
C LEU A 115 1.86 -8.91 13.09
N SER A 116 1.62 -10.04 12.44
CA SER A 116 2.54 -11.18 12.41
C SER A 116 3.67 -11.06 11.37
N LEU A 117 3.65 -10.03 10.52
CA LEU A 117 4.62 -9.90 9.42
C LEU A 117 6.04 -9.63 9.93
N LYS A 118 6.97 -10.50 9.54
CA LYS A 118 8.40 -10.31 9.78
C LYS A 118 8.92 -9.10 8.99
N HIS A 119 9.68 -8.25 9.66
CA HIS A 119 10.31 -7.05 9.12
C HIS A 119 11.61 -6.77 9.86
N SER A 120 12.53 -6.02 9.25
CA SER A 120 13.74 -5.58 9.93
C SER A 120 13.49 -4.42 10.89
N SER A 121 14.46 -4.16 11.75
CA SER A 121 14.46 -2.99 12.64
C SER A 121 14.35 -1.66 11.88
N LYS A 122 14.77 -1.61 10.61
CA LYS A 122 14.68 -0.41 9.75
C LYS A 122 13.23 -0.06 9.44
N LEU A 123 12.34 -1.06 9.37
CA LEU A 123 10.92 -0.88 9.05
C LEU A 123 10.01 -0.89 10.28
N LYS A 124 10.55 -1.08 11.49
CA LYS A 124 9.77 -1.17 12.73
C LYS A 124 8.81 0.02 12.93
N LEU A 125 9.31 1.25 12.79
CA LEU A 125 8.48 2.44 12.98
C LEU A 125 7.39 2.58 11.92
N PHE A 126 7.69 2.18 10.68
CA PHE A 126 6.69 2.12 9.61
C PHE A 126 5.61 1.08 9.94
N HIS A 127 6.03 -0.11 10.36
CA HIS A 127 5.16 -1.21 10.74
C HIS A 127 4.22 -0.83 11.89
N GLU A 128 4.76 -0.28 12.98
CA GLU A 128 3.98 0.18 14.13
C GLU A 128 2.93 1.22 13.72
N LYS A 129 3.32 2.21 12.89
CA LYS A 129 2.36 3.20 12.37
C LYS A 129 1.26 2.56 11.53
N TYR A 130 1.63 1.68 10.60
CA TYR A 130 0.68 0.98 9.75
C TYR A 130 -0.34 0.19 10.59
N CYS A 131 0.15 -0.59 11.56
CA CYS A 131 -0.70 -1.35 12.48
C CYS A 131 -1.62 -0.44 13.29
N ASN A 132 -1.14 0.68 13.82
CA ASN A 132 -1.97 1.62 14.58
C ASN A 132 -3.14 2.19 13.74
N TYR A 133 -2.91 2.51 12.47
CA TYR A 133 -3.98 2.94 11.57
C TYR A 133 -4.95 1.79 11.26
N LEU A 134 -4.45 0.58 11.05
CA LEU A 134 -5.28 -0.60 10.80
C LEU A 134 -6.17 -0.92 12.01
N THR A 135 -5.62 -0.89 13.23
CA THR A 135 -6.39 -1.01 14.48
C THR A 135 -7.49 0.06 14.59
N SER A 136 -7.17 1.30 14.21
CA SER A 136 -8.15 2.39 14.21
C SER A 136 -9.26 2.17 13.20
N LEU A 137 -8.92 1.60 12.04
CA LEU A 137 -9.85 1.23 10.98
C LEU A 137 -10.77 0.09 11.43
N VAL A 138 -10.24 -0.97 12.04
CA VAL A 138 -11.00 -2.08 12.65
C VAL A 138 -11.97 -1.59 13.72
N LYS A 139 -11.52 -0.75 14.64
CA LYS A 139 -12.41 -0.16 15.68
C LYS A 139 -13.54 0.66 15.07
N THR A 140 -13.25 1.35 13.96
CA THR A 140 -14.24 2.19 13.28
C THR A 140 -15.24 1.32 12.50
N SER A 141 -14.81 0.22 11.87
CA SER A 141 -15.72 -0.72 11.22
C SER A 141 -16.64 -1.42 12.22
N ASP A 142 -16.13 -1.80 13.39
CA ASP A 142 -16.96 -2.36 14.47
C ASP A 142 -18.00 -1.37 14.97
N SER A 143 -17.64 -0.08 15.02
CA SER A 143 -18.57 0.99 15.38
C SER A 143 -19.66 1.15 14.31
N ALA A 144 -19.29 1.08 13.02
CA ALA A 144 -20.25 1.11 11.91
C ALA A 144 -21.21 -0.10 11.96
N LEU A 145 -20.69 -1.29 12.26
CA LEU A 145 -21.48 -2.51 12.40
C LEU A 145 -22.47 -2.43 13.58
N LYS A 146 -22.02 -1.91 14.73
CA LYS A 146 -22.91 -1.71 15.89
C LYS A 146 -24.04 -0.74 15.57
N LEU A 147 -23.74 0.39 14.94
CA LEU A 147 -24.75 1.40 14.58
C LEU A 147 -25.77 0.88 13.58
N THR A 148 -25.34 0.06 12.62
CA THR A 148 -26.23 -0.56 11.63
C THR A 148 -27.11 -1.65 12.26
N LYS A 149 -26.56 -2.50 13.14
CA LYS A 149 -27.34 -3.53 13.87
C LYS A 149 -28.39 -2.97 14.83
N LEU A 150 -28.14 -1.80 15.43
CA LEU A 150 -29.06 -1.20 16.40
C LEU A 150 -30.34 -0.63 15.76
N GLY A 151 -30.45 -0.56 14.43
CA GLY A 151 -31.65 -0.13 13.70
C GLY A 151 -32.15 1.30 13.99
N GLY A 152 -31.50 2.04 14.89
CA GLY A 152 -32.04 3.25 15.52
C GLY A 152 -31.16 4.50 15.43
N SER A 153 -30.11 4.50 14.62
CA SER A 153 -29.26 5.68 14.43
C SER A 153 -29.66 6.38 13.13
N SER A 154 -29.94 7.69 13.15
CA SER A 154 -30.21 8.44 11.92
C SER A 154 -29.11 8.16 10.88
N SER A 155 -29.46 8.16 9.59
CA SER A 155 -28.52 7.97 8.47
C SER A 155 -27.24 8.85 8.62
N GLN A 156 -27.34 10.00 9.30
CA GLN A 156 -26.23 10.89 9.63
C GLN A 156 -25.18 10.28 10.57
N ASN A 157 -25.57 9.48 11.56
CA ASN A 157 -24.62 8.86 12.50
C ASN A 157 -23.81 7.74 11.81
N VAL A 158 -24.47 6.95 10.96
CA VAL A 158 -23.80 5.92 10.15
C VAL A 158 -22.86 6.57 9.14
N SER A 159 -23.32 7.63 8.44
CA SER A 159 -22.47 8.40 7.51
C SER A 159 -21.22 8.97 8.18
N SER A 160 -21.35 9.58 9.36
CA SER A 160 -20.21 10.16 10.09
C SER A 160 -19.15 9.12 10.47
N VAL A 161 -19.55 7.89 10.81
CA VAL A 161 -18.61 6.80 11.12
C VAL A 161 -17.98 6.23 9.86
N ILE A 162 -18.69 6.17 8.73
CA ILE A 162 -18.09 5.82 7.43
C ILE A 162 -17.07 6.87 7.01
N ASP A 163 -17.35 8.16 7.22
CA ASP A 163 -16.41 9.23 6.88
C ASP A 163 -15.12 9.08 7.69
N LYS A 164 -15.23 8.81 9.00
CA LYS A 164 -14.07 8.47 9.84
C LYS A 164 -13.34 7.21 9.38
N LEU A 165 -14.06 6.19 8.91
CA LEU A 165 -13.45 4.98 8.36
C LEU A 165 -12.62 5.31 7.12
N MET A 166 -13.14 6.20 6.26
CA MET A 166 -12.43 6.66 5.08
C MET A 166 -11.23 7.54 5.41
N ASP A 167 -11.34 8.41 6.40
CA ASP A 167 -10.22 9.24 6.86
C ASP A 167 -9.09 8.36 7.43
N ASN A 168 -9.44 7.34 8.21
CA ASN A 168 -8.48 6.35 8.73
C ASN A 168 -7.84 5.55 7.58
N PHE A 169 -8.62 5.16 6.58
CA PHE A 169 -8.09 4.50 5.38
C PHE A 169 -7.16 5.40 4.57
N ASN A 170 -7.52 6.68 4.37
CA ASN A 170 -6.68 7.64 3.66
C ASN A 170 -5.36 7.86 4.40
N SER A 171 -5.41 7.99 5.74
CA SER A 171 -4.21 8.08 6.58
C SER A 171 -3.30 6.84 6.44
N LEU A 172 -3.89 5.64 6.33
CA LEU A 172 -3.17 4.40 6.08
C LEU A 172 -2.59 4.34 4.64
N ALA A 173 -3.31 4.89 3.67
CA ALA A 173 -2.87 4.96 2.27
C ALA A 173 -1.75 5.99 2.05
N GLU A 174 -1.70 7.07 2.83
CA GLU A 174 -0.64 8.09 2.81
C GLU A 174 0.69 7.59 3.36
N LEU A 175 0.70 6.49 4.11
CA LEU A 175 1.95 5.83 4.50
C LEU A 175 2.64 5.10 3.33
N LYS A 176 1.92 4.85 2.23
CA LYS A 176 2.38 3.97 1.14
C LYS A 176 3.40 4.63 0.21
#